data_AF-A0A3P6RK59-F1
#
_entry.id   AF-A0A3P6RK59-F1
#
_cell.length_a   1.000
_cell.length_b   1.000
_cell.length_c   1.000
_cell.angle_alpha   90.00
_cell.angle_beta   90.00
_cell.angle_gamma   90.00
#
_symmetry.space_group_name_H-M   'P 1'
#
loop_
_entity.id
_entity.type
_entity.pdbx_description
1 polymer ?
#
loop_
_entity_poly.entity_id
_entity_poly.type
_entity_poly.pdbx_seq_one_letter_code
_entity_poly.pdbx_strand_id
1 'polypeptide(L)'
;MAADPATTPLPLRAAYQATYAQLLVDLLKFLGYFLQNALLTKPVQCLYTATLRLFLVLFYDFPEFISDYCALFCDLVPSNALQLRNLILSAAPSRDTPQIDPLQTHPIDQRALLEDPTGYCMEAGLRLPPPLRAE
;
A
#
# COMPACT_ATOMS: atom_id res chain seq x y z
N MET A 1 6.43 11.27 37.24
CA MET A 1 5.39 11.82 36.36
C MET A 1 5.60 11.18 34.99
N ALA A 2 4.96 10.04 34.77
CA ALA A 2 5.11 9.25 33.56
C ALA A 2 4.45 10.00 32.40
N ALA A 3 5.16 10.14 31.28
CA ALA A 3 4.61 10.75 30.07
C ALA A 3 3.54 9.83 29.49
N ASP A 4 2.33 10.37 29.28
CA ASP A 4 1.25 9.66 28.61
C ASP A 4 1.66 9.30 27.16
N PRO A 5 1.53 8.04 26.73
CA PRO A 5 1.93 7.59 25.39
C PRO A 5 1.02 8.12 24.26
N ALA A 6 -0.07 8.82 24.58
CA ALA A 6 -1.07 9.31 23.64
C ALA A 6 -0.73 10.66 22.96
N THR A 7 0.33 11.34 23.40
CA THR A 7 0.73 12.67 22.91
C THR A 7 2.08 12.65 22.18
N THR A 8 2.29 11.69 21.29
CA THR A 8 3.16 11.98 20.14
C THR A 8 2.40 12.96 19.24
N PRO A 9 2.98 14.08 18.80
CA PRO A 9 2.25 14.99 17.94
C PRO A 9 1.97 14.26 16.62
N LEU A 10 0.70 13.88 16.42
CA LEU A 10 0.12 13.33 15.19
C LEU A 10 0.75 13.89 13.88
N PRO A 11 1.08 15.20 13.75
CA PRO A 11 1.74 15.72 12.55
C PRO A 11 3.15 15.16 12.28
N LEU A 12 3.94 14.86 13.31
CA LEU A 12 5.33 14.43 13.15
C LEU A 12 5.41 12.96 12.72
N ARG A 13 4.53 12.11 13.27
CA ARG A 13 4.39 10.71 12.80
C ARG A 13 3.94 10.65 11.34
N ALA A 14 2.93 11.44 10.98
CA ALA A 14 2.45 11.53 9.60
C ALA A 14 3.55 12.03 8.64
N ALA A 15 4.35 13.02 9.05
CA ALA A 15 5.47 13.52 8.26
C ALA A 15 6.55 12.45 8.01
N TYR A 16 6.91 11.66 9.04
CA TYR A 16 7.85 10.55 8.87
C TYR A 16 7.29 9.44 7.98
N GLN A 17 6.02 9.09 8.13
CA GLN A 17 5.35 8.11 7.26
C GLN A 17 5.36 8.57 5.80
N ALA A 18 4.99 9.83 5.53
CA ALA A 18 5.03 10.39 4.18
C ALA A 18 6.45 10.40 3.60
N THR A 19 7.45 10.77 4.40
CA THR A 19 8.87 10.75 3.98
C THR A 19 9.32 9.33 3.65
N TYR A 20 8.95 8.35 4.48
CA TYR A 20 9.29 6.96 4.25
C TYR A 20 8.57 6.38 3.03
N ALA A 21 7.28 6.71 2.85
CA ALA A 21 6.52 6.36 1.66
C ALA A 21 7.17 6.93 0.39
N GLN A 22 7.68 8.17 0.43
CA GLN A 22 8.40 8.76 -0.70
C GLN A 22 9.67 7.97 -1.05
N LEU A 23 10.45 7.52 -0.06
CA LEU A 23 11.62 6.67 -0.30
C LEU A 23 11.25 5.33 -0.94
N LEU A 24 10.15 4.71 -0.49
CA LEU A 24 9.62 3.48 -1.09
C LEU A 24 9.14 3.73 -2.52
N VAL A 25 8.47 4.87 -2.78
CA VAL A 25 8.06 5.30 -4.11
C VAL A 25 9.26 5.40 -5.04
N ASP A 26 10.36 6.01 -4.60
CA ASP A 26 11.55 6.17 -5.42
C ASP A 26 12.22 4.81 -5.72
N LEU A 27 12.27 3.91 -4.73
CA LEU A 27 12.70 2.51 -4.93
C LEU A 27 11.81 1.78 -5.93
N LEU A 28 10.49 1.86 -5.77
CA LEU A 28 9.51 1.19 -6.62
C LEU A 28 9.49 1.74 -8.05
N LYS A 29 9.69 3.06 -8.24
CA LYS A 29 9.84 3.68 -9.58
C LYS A 29 11.05 3.11 -10.31
N PHE A 30 12.20 3.07 -9.64
CA PHE A 30 13.42 2.51 -10.21
C PHE A 30 13.21 1.03 -10.60
N LEU A 31 12.68 0.23 -9.67
CA LEU A 31 12.47 -1.19 -9.88
C LEU A 31 11.38 -1.47 -10.93
N GLY A 32 10.33 -0.65 -10.95
CA GLY A 32 9.20 -0.73 -11.87
C GLY A 32 9.62 -0.70 -13.33
N TYR A 33 10.61 0.14 -13.68
CA TYR A 33 11.19 0.16 -15.04
C TYR A 33 11.76 -1.21 -15.44
N PHE A 34 12.57 -1.84 -14.59
CA PHE A 34 13.17 -3.15 -14.91
C PHE A 34 12.13 -4.26 -14.92
N LEU A 35 11.19 -4.25 -13.98
CA LEU A 35 10.13 -5.23 -13.88
C LEU A 35 9.23 -5.18 -15.11
N GLN A 36 8.80 -3.99 -15.54
CA GLN A 36 7.91 -3.82 -16.70
C GLN A 36 8.54 -4.36 -17.99
N ASN A 37 9.86 -4.22 -18.14
CA ASN A 37 10.61 -4.68 -19.31
C ASN A 37 11.18 -6.11 -19.16
N ALA A 38 10.88 -6.81 -18.07
CA ALA A 38 11.43 -8.13 -17.74
C ALA A 38 12.98 -8.18 -17.73
N LEU A 39 13.64 -7.06 -17.40
CA LEU A 39 15.10 -6.92 -17.36
C LEU A 39 15.69 -7.32 -16.00
N LEU A 40 15.62 -8.61 -15.69
CA LEU A 40 16.05 -9.17 -14.40
C LEU A 40 17.51 -9.62 -14.40
N THR A 41 18.44 -8.67 -14.47
CA THR A 41 19.87 -8.97 -14.24
C THR A 41 20.12 -9.40 -12.79
N LYS A 42 21.24 -10.09 -12.50
CA LYS A 42 21.55 -10.58 -11.14
C LYS A 42 21.45 -9.49 -10.05
N PRO A 43 21.97 -8.26 -10.24
CA PRO A 43 21.82 -7.18 -9.26
C PRO A 43 20.35 -6.77 -9.06
N VAL A 44 19.56 -6.69 -10.15
CA VAL A 44 18.14 -6.34 -10.08
C VAL A 44 17.33 -7.43 -9.37
N GLN A 45 17.63 -8.72 -9.60
CA GLN A 45 17.01 -9.82 -8.87
C GLN A 45 17.31 -9.75 -7.36
N CYS A 46 18.55 -9.42 -6.99
CA CYS A 46 18.94 -9.21 -5.61
C CYS A 46 18.14 -8.06 -4.98
N LEU A 47 18.05 -6.93 -5.68
CA LEU A 47 17.28 -5.76 -5.25
C LEU A 47 15.78 -6.09 -5.11
N TYR A 48 15.19 -6.79 -6.07
CA TYR A 48 13.79 -7.23 -6.01
C TYR A 48 13.54 -8.13 -4.80
N THR A 49 14.43 -9.09 -4.55
CA THR A 49 14.34 -9.99 -3.40
C THR A 49 14.45 -9.21 -2.08
N ALA A 50 15.37 -8.25 -1.98
CA ALA A 50 15.49 -7.38 -0.82
C ALA A 50 14.24 -6.50 -0.63
N THR A 51 13.67 -5.98 -1.71
CA THR A 51 12.44 -5.20 -1.70
C THR A 51 11.27 -6.03 -1.18
N LEU A 52 11.10 -7.27 -1.66
CA LEU A 52 10.07 -8.19 -1.13
C LEU A 52 10.24 -8.43 0.37
N ARG A 53 11.47 -8.66 0.85
CA ARG A 53 11.74 -8.85 2.29
C ARG A 53 11.39 -7.61 3.10
N LEU A 54 11.73 -6.42 2.59
CA LEU A 54 11.35 -5.16 3.22
C LEU A 54 9.84 -5.02 3.33
N PHE A 55 9.11 -5.25 2.23
CA PHE A 55 7.65 -5.19 2.22
C PHE A 55 7.02 -6.26 3.12
N LEU A 56 7.63 -7.44 3.27
CA LEU A 56 7.16 -8.45 4.22
C LEU A 56 7.28 -7.95 5.66
N VAL A 57 8.41 -7.35 6.04
CA VAL A 57 8.57 -6.75 7.38
C VAL A 57 7.51 -5.67 7.60
N LEU A 58 7.33 -4.77 6.63
CA LEU A 58 6.30 -3.74 6.71
C LEU A 58 4.88 -4.33 6.79
N PHE A 59 4.62 -5.42 6.09
CA PHE A 59 3.31 -6.09 6.08
C PHE A 59 2.96 -6.67 7.45
N TYR A 60 3.90 -7.34 8.11
CA TYR A 60 3.64 -7.93 9.42
C TYR A 60 3.62 -6.88 10.54
N ASP A 61 4.58 -5.95 10.53
CA ASP A 61 4.78 -5.02 11.64
C ASP A 61 3.95 -3.73 11.50
N PHE A 62 3.67 -3.28 10.27
CA PHE A 62 3.02 -2.01 9.95
C PHE A 62 1.97 -2.12 8.82
N PRO A 63 0.99 -3.04 8.91
CA PRO A 63 0.02 -3.27 7.82
C PRO A 63 -0.81 -2.03 7.46
N GLU A 64 -1.18 -1.21 8.45
CA GLU A 64 -1.93 0.04 8.26
C GLU A 64 -1.18 1.02 7.35
N PHE A 65 0.15 1.15 7.53
CA PHE A 65 0.98 2.01 6.69
C PHE A 65 0.99 1.52 5.23
N ILE A 66 1.03 0.21 4.99
CA ILE A 66 0.93 -0.30 3.61
C ILE A 66 -0.46 -0.02 3.04
N SER A 67 -1.51 -0.21 3.84
CA SER A 67 -2.90 0.01 3.43
C SER A 67 -3.16 1.47 3.06
N ASP A 68 -2.70 2.42 3.87
CA ASP A 68 -2.85 3.87 3.64
C ASP A 68 -2.22 4.34 2.31
N TYR A 69 -1.10 3.73 1.92
CA TYR A 69 -0.35 4.08 0.71
C TYR A 69 -0.49 3.04 -0.42
N CYS A 70 -1.41 2.07 -0.29
CA CYS A 70 -1.48 0.92 -1.19
C CYS A 70 -1.70 1.33 -2.66
N ALA A 71 -2.56 2.32 -2.90
CA ALA A 71 -2.85 2.84 -4.23
C ALA A 71 -1.62 3.47 -4.87
N LEU A 72 -0.91 4.31 -4.11
CA LEU A 72 0.32 4.97 -4.55
C LEU A 72 1.38 3.94 -4.94
N PHE A 73 1.57 2.88 -4.14
CA PHE A 73 2.54 1.84 -4.47
C PHE A 73 2.09 0.99 -5.67
N CYS A 74 0.80 0.65 -5.76
CA CYS A 74 0.26 -0.18 -6.83
C CYS A 74 0.30 0.50 -8.21
N ASP A 75 0.24 1.83 -8.27
CA ASP A 75 0.42 2.59 -9.51
C ASP A 75 1.85 2.49 -10.06
N LEU A 76 2.83 2.21 -9.20
CA LEU A 76 4.25 2.13 -9.56
C LEU A 76 4.70 0.69 -9.85
N VAL A 77 4.13 -0.28 -9.16
CA VAL A 77 4.44 -1.70 -9.35
C VAL A 77 3.72 -2.21 -10.60
N PRO A 78 4.40 -2.72 -11.63
CA PRO A 78 3.76 -3.19 -12.86
C PRO A 78 2.93 -4.46 -12.65
N SER A 79 1.99 -4.72 -13.56
CA SER A 79 1.05 -5.85 -13.45
C SER A 79 1.69 -7.24 -13.51
N ASN A 80 2.88 -7.35 -14.10
CA ASN A 80 3.62 -8.61 -14.14
C ASN A 80 4.34 -8.93 -12.82
N ALA A 81 4.49 -7.96 -11.91
CA ALA A 81 5.10 -8.14 -10.59
C ALA A 81 4.05 -8.59 -9.54
N LEU A 82 3.39 -9.71 -9.83
CA LEU A 82 2.22 -10.21 -9.08
C LEU A 82 2.50 -10.39 -7.59
N GLN A 83 3.65 -10.97 -7.22
CA GLN A 83 3.97 -11.25 -5.82
C GLN A 83 4.05 -9.97 -4.97
N LEU A 84 4.76 -8.96 -5.47
CA LEU A 84 4.91 -7.68 -4.77
C LEU A 84 3.57 -6.95 -4.68
N ARG A 85 2.78 -6.96 -5.77
CA ARG A 85 1.46 -6.33 -5.78
C ARG A 85 0.49 -7.01 -4.82
N ASN A 86 0.44 -8.35 -4.80
CA ASN A 86 -0.40 -9.10 -3.89
C ASN A 86 -0.01 -8.88 -2.42
N LEU A 87 1.27 -8.74 -2.13
CA LEU A 87 1.74 -8.42 -0.78
C LEU A 87 1.23 -7.05 -0.32
N ILE A 88 1.29 -6.04 -1.18
CA ILE A 88 0.79 -4.69 -0.87
C ILE A 88 -0.74 -4.71 -0.68
N LEU A 89 -1.48 -5.36 -1.59
CA LEU A 89 -2.94 -5.39 -1.57
C LEU A 89 -3.53 -6.25 -0.45
N SER A 90 -2.80 -7.23 0.05
CA SER A 90 -3.26 -8.07 1.17
C SER A 90 -3.20 -7.34 2.51
N ALA A 91 -2.65 -6.13 2.58
CA ALA A 91 -2.47 -5.41 3.83
C ALA A 91 -3.81 -4.88 4.36
N ALA A 92 -4.20 -5.36 5.54
CA ALA A 92 -5.44 -4.94 6.18
C ALA A 92 -5.34 -3.50 6.73
N PRO A 93 -6.41 -2.69 6.61
CA PRO A 93 -6.42 -1.30 7.09
C PRO A 93 -6.45 -1.17 8.61
N SER A 94 -6.85 -2.23 9.32
CA SER A 94 -6.73 -2.32 10.78
C SER A 94 -6.46 -3.78 11.17
N ARG A 95 -5.67 -3.98 12.23
CA ARG A 95 -5.40 -5.33 12.75
C ARG A 95 -6.65 -6.03 13.29
N ASP A 96 -7.66 -5.24 13.66
CA ASP A 96 -8.89 -5.75 14.27
C ASP A 96 -9.95 -6.14 13.24
N THR A 97 -9.73 -5.92 11.93
CA THR A 97 -10.65 -6.42 10.91
C THR A 97 -10.52 -7.94 10.80
N PRO A 98 -11.54 -8.72 11.19
CA PRO A 98 -11.46 -10.17 11.15
C PRO A 98 -11.35 -10.62 9.69
N GLN A 99 -10.29 -11.37 9.38
CA GLN A 99 -10.16 -12.01 8.08
C GLN A 99 -11.14 -13.19 8.03
N ILE A 100 -12.19 -13.03 7.24
CA ILE A 100 -13.20 -14.09 7.05
C ILE A 100 -12.65 -15.09 6.04
N ASP A 101 -12.72 -16.39 6.35
CA ASP A 101 -12.39 -17.44 5.37
C ASP A 101 -13.36 -17.32 4.17
N PRO A 102 -12.87 -17.01 2.96
CA PRO A 102 -13.72 -16.82 1.79
C PRO A 102 -14.61 -18.04 1.49
N LEU A 103 -14.16 -19.25 1.85
CA LEU A 103 -14.86 -20.50 1.58
C LEU A 103 -16.01 -20.76 2.58
N GLN A 104 -16.04 -20.04 3.70
CA GLN A 104 -17.06 -20.18 4.75
C GLN A 104 -18.10 -19.05 4.74
N THR A 105 -18.06 -18.16 3.74
CA THR A 105 -18.97 -17.01 3.65
C THR A 105 -20.36 -17.38 3.09
N HIS A 106 -21.42 -16.82 3.68
CA HIS A 106 -22.73 -16.74 3.03
C HIS A 106 -22.65 -15.73 1.86
N PRO A 107 -23.52 -15.80 0.83
CA PRO A 107 -23.54 -14.84 -0.28
C PRO A 107 -23.56 -13.41 0.24
N ILE A 108 -22.54 -12.64 -0.11
CA ILE A 108 -22.28 -11.31 0.46
C ILE A 108 -23.22 -10.30 -0.20
N ASP A 109 -24.30 -9.91 0.49
CA ASP A 109 -25.09 -8.71 0.18
C ASP A 109 -24.66 -7.55 1.11
N GLN A 110 -23.35 -7.30 1.20
CA GLN A 110 -22.75 -6.30 2.11
C GLN A 110 -22.34 -5.01 1.40
N ARG A 111 -22.89 -4.72 0.21
CA ARG A 111 -22.62 -3.46 -0.51
C ARG A 111 -22.99 -2.21 0.31
N ALA A 112 -23.90 -2.34 1.28
CA ALA A 112 -24.37 -1.27 2.15
C ALA A 112 -23.60 -1.13 3.48
N LEU A 113 -22.74 -2.09 3.84
CA LEU A 113 -21.94 -2.08 5.08
C LEU A 113 -20.46 -1.75 4.85
N LEU A 114 -20.03 -1.71 3.60
CA LEU A 114 -18.71 -1.21 3.23
C LEU A 114 -18.78 0.32 3.27
N GLU A 115 -18.49 0.92 4.44
CA GLU A 115 -17.97 2.28 4.46
C GLU A 115 -16.76 2.33 3.52
N ASP A 116 -16.64 3.43 2.77
CA ASP A 116 -15.60 3.59 1.74
C ASP A 116 -14.23 3.28 2.38
N PRO A 117 -13.62 2.10 2.09
CA PRO A 117 -12.71 1.44 3.04
C PRO A 117 -11.35 2.11 3.13
N THR A 118 -11.14 3.14 2.32
CA THR A 118 -9.93 3.92 2.29
C THR A 118 -10.37 5.37 2.12
N GLY A 119 -10.21 6.17 3.17
CA GLY A 119 -10.07 7.61 3.02
C GLY A 119 -8.80 7.86 2.21
N TYR A 120 -8.88 7.59 0.90
CA TYR A 120 -7.77 7.65 -0.03
C TYR A 120 -6.98 8.93 0.24
N CYS A 121 -5.74 8.82 0.70
CA CYS A 121 -4.86 9.99 0.88
C CYS A 121 -4.58 10.75 -0.44
N MET A 122 -5.06 10.25 -1.58
CA MET A 122 -5.12 10.96 -2.85
C MET A 122 -6.49 10.79 -3.50
N GLU A 123 -7.22 11.89 -3.71
CA GLU A 123 -8.48 11.89 -4.45
C GLU A 123 -8.29 11.28 -5.85
N ALA A 124 -8.87 10.10 -6.09
CA ALA A 124 -8.81 9.43 -7.38
C ALA A 124 -9.30 10.34 -8.54
N GLY A 125 -10.23 11.26 -8.26
CA GLY A 125 -10.75 12.25 -9.21
C GLY A 125 -9.70 13.24 -9.73
N LEU A 126 -8.58 13.45 -9.03
CA LEU A 126 -7.52 14.34 -9.50
C LEU A 126 -6.66 13.72 -10.61
N ARG A 127 -6.69 12.39 -10.78
CA ARG A 127 -5.95 11.68 -11.85
C ARG A 127 -6.53 11.91 -13.22
N LEU A 128 -7.82 12.18 -13.31
CA LEU A 128 -8.46 12.51 -14.57
C LEU A 128 -8.10 13.94 -14.96
N PRO A 129 -7.80 14.21 -16.25
CA PRO A 129 -7.66 15.58 -16.73
C PRO A 129 -8.99 16.34 -16.53
N PRO A 130 -8.97 17.67 -16.34
CA PRO A 130 -10.16 18.48 -16.04
C PRO A 130 -11.43 18.19 -16.86
N PRO A 131 -11.37 17.94 -18.20
CA PRO A 131 -12.57 17.64 -18.97
C PRO A 131 -13.26 16.32 -18.60
N LEU A 132 -12.56 15.36 -17.99
CA LEU A 132 -13.09 14.04 -17.64
C LEU A 132 -13.53 13.94 -16.17
N ARG A 133 -13.51 15.03 -15.41
CA ARG A 133 -13.91 15.05 -13.98
C ARG A 133 -15.40 15.36 -13.76
N ALA A 134 -16.10 15.81 -14.80
CA ALA A 134 -17.45 16.38 -14.70
C ALA A 134 -18.54 15.49 -15.32
N GLU A 135 -18.19 14.30 -15.78
CA GLU A 135 -19.13 13.23 -16.20
C GLU A 135 -19.39 12.27 -15.05
#